data_AF-A0A377KB26-F1
#
_entry.id   AF-A0A377KB26-F1
#
_cell.length_a   1.000
_cell.length_b   1.000
_cell.length_c   1.000
_cell.angle_alpha   90.00
_cell.angle_beta   90.00
_cell.angle_gamma   90.00
#
_symmetry.space_group_name_H-M   'P 1'
#
loop_
_entity.id
_entity.type
_entity.pdbx_description
1 polymer ?
#
loop_
_entity_poly.entity_id
_entity_poly.type
_entity_poly.pdbx_seq_one_letter_code
_entity_poly.pdbx_strand_id
1 'polypeptide(L)'
;MPPGCIQTIWGDDDRFVKTYWSLFSRPVYATFDWGIRDADGYHFILGRTDDVINVAGHRLGTREIEESISSHPGVAKWRWLG
;
A
#
# COMPACT_ATOMS: atom_id res chain seq x y z
N MET A 1 -0.34 8.04 17.89
CA MET A 1 -1.29 7.14 17.20
C MET A 1 -2.15 6.41 18.23
N PRO A 2 -3.35 5.93 17.86
CA PRO A 2 -4.15 5.05 18.71
C PRO A 2 -3.39 3.79 19.17
N PRO A 3 -3.80 3.14 20.27
CA PRO A 3 -3.10 1.97 20.82
C PRO A 3 -2.99 0.76 19.86
N GLY A 4 -3.88 0.67 18.86
CA GLY A 4 -3.93 -0.44 17.91
C GLY A 4 -3.08 -0.27 16.64
N CYS A 5 -2.31 0.79 16.52
CA CYS A 5 -1.48 1.01 15.34
C CYS A 5 -0.19 0.19 15.36
N ILE A 6 0.29 -0.19 14.18
CA ILE A 6 1.60 -0.84 14.03
C ILE A 6 2.70 0.04 14.63
N GLN A 7 3.64 -0.59 15.34
CA GLN A 7 4.71 0.13 16.03
C GLN A 7 6.01 0.17 15.23
N THR A 8 6.27 -0.87 14.42
CA THR A 8 7.42 -0.94 13.50
C THR A 8 7.24 -2.09 12.49
N ILE A 9 8.21 -2.27 11.59
CA ILE A 9 8.42 -3.46 10.78
C ILE A 9 9.52 -4.30 11.44
N TRP A 10 9.25 -5.59 11.66
CA TRP A 10 10.20 -6.48 12.32
C TRP A 10 11.56 -6.50 11.60
N GLY A 11 12.63 -6.14 12.31
CA GLY A 11 14.00 -6.12 11.80
C GLY A 11 14.33 -4.96 10.86
N ASP A 12 13.43 -3.98 10.67
CA ASP A 12 13.61 -2.88 9.72
C ASP A 12 12.81 -1.62 10.12
N ASP A 13 13.23 -0.98 11.21
CA ASP A 13 12.61 0.24 11.74
C ASP A 13 12.74 1.43 10.78
N ASP A 14 13.85 1.52 10.05
CA ASP A 14 14.09 2.59 9.07
C ASP A 14 13.08 2.52 7.92
N ARG A 15 12.75 1.31 7.45
CA ARG A 15 11.70 1.13 6.46
C ARG A 15 10.33 1.55 7.00
N PHE A 16 10.03 1.32 8.28
CA PHE A 16 8.78 1.79 8.88
C PHE A 16 8.67 3.32 8.80
N VAL A 17 9.70 4.05 9.22
CA VAL A 17 9.73 5.52 9.16
C VAL A 17 9.62 6.00 7.71
N LYS A 18 10.47 5.48 6.83
CA LYS A 18 10.52 5.89 5.42
C LYS A 18 9.21 5.65 4.69
N THR A 19 8.56 4.51 4.94
CA THR A 19 7.32 4.13 4.26
C THR A 19 6.14 4.93 4.79
N TYR A 20 5.95 4.98 6.11
CA TYR A 20 4.69 5.48 6.68
C TYR A 20 4.72 6.95 7.13
N TRP A 21 5.90 7.55 7.28
CA TRP A 21 6.04 8.88 7.90
C TRP A 21 6.79 9.91 7.06
N SER A 22 7.53 9.48 6.03
CA SER A 22 8.31 10.39 5.19
C SER A 22 7.62 10.83 3.91
N LEU A 23 6.38 10.41 3.65
CA LEU A 23 5.65 10.73 2.41
C LEU A 23 5.23 12.22 2.35
N PHE A 24 5.00 12.85 3.51
CA PHE A 24 4.55 14.23 3.60
C PHE A 24 5.52 15.03 4.47
N SER A 25 5.57 16.35 4.23
CA SER A 25 6.39 17.27 5.04
C SER A 25 5.87 17.49 6.47
N ARG A 26 4.66 16.99 6.76
CA ARG A 26 4.03 17.02 8.08
C ARG A 26 4.16 15.65 8.73
N PRO A 27 4.23 15.56 10.07
CA PRO A 27 4.29 14.29 10.79
C PRO A 27 2.91 13.60 10.79
N VAL A 28 2.52 13.07 9.64
CA VAL A 28 1.26 12.36 9.43
C VAL A 28 1.52 10.95 8.91
N TYR A 29 0.72 10.00 9.38
CA TYR A 29 0.81 8.61 8.96
C TYR A 29 0.19 8.46 7.57
N ALA A 30 0.97 7.96 6.62
CA ALA A 30 0.50 7.63 5.28
C ALA A 30 -0.25 6.29 5.30
N THR A 31 -1.57 6.33 5.12
CA THR A 31 -2.40 5.11 5.01
C THR A 31 -2.29 4.47 3.63
N PHE A 32 -1.89 5.24 2.61
CA PHE A 32 -1.87 4.86 1.20
C PHE A 32 -3.25 4.52 0.63
N ASP A 33 -4.30 5.11 1.21
CA ASP A 33 -5.67 5.03 0.70
C ASP A 33 -6.08 6.40 0.12
N TRP A 34 -6.67 6.39 -1.08
CA TRP A 34 -7.33 7.57 -1.63
C TRP A 34 -8.65 7.76 -0.91
N GLY A 35 -8.92 9.00 -0.48
CA GLY A 35 -10.20 9.33 0.13
C GLY A 35 -10.72 10.69 -0.32
N ILE A 36 -12.04 10.82 -0.36
CA ILE A 36 -12.74 12.10 -0.54
C ILE A 36 -13.57 12.36 0.71
N ARG A 37 -13.64 13.64 1.10
CA ARG A 37 -14.54 14.11 2.15
C ARG A 37 -15.65 14.94 1.53
N ASP A 38 -16.90 14.64 1.87
CA ASP A 38 -18.05 15.43 1.42
C ASP A 38 -18.30 16.65 2.31
N ALA A 39 -19.32 17.45 1.96
CA ALA A 39 -19.70 18.65 2.68
C ALA A 39 -20.26 18.36 4.09
N ASP A 40 -20.88 17.19 4.27
CA ASP A 40 -21.44 16.73 5.55
C ASP A 40 -20.37 16.12 6.48
N GLY A 41 -19.16 15.94 5.95
CA GLY A 41 -17.98 15.51 6.69
C GLY A 41 -17.72 14.00 6.66
N TYR A 42 -18.48 13.24 5.87
CA TYR A 42 -18.23 11.83 5.64
C TYR A 42 -17.01 11.62 4.78
N HIS A 43 -16.26 10.55 5.07
CA HIS A 43 -15.08 10.16 4.33
C HIS A 43 -15.38 8.90 3.52
N PHE A 44 -15.07 8.95 2.23
CA PHE A 44 -15.21 7.84 1.29
C PHE A 44 -13.84 7.38 0.87
N ILE A 45 -13.54 6.09 1.06
CA ILE A 45 -12.29 5.47 0.63
C ILE A 45 -12.48 4.96 -0.79
N LEU A 46 -11.69 5.48 -1.73
CA LEU A 46 -11.81 5.21 -3.17
C LEU A 46 -10.96 4.03 -3.63
N GLY A 47 -9.90 3.69 -2.88
CA GLY A 47 -8.97 2.63 -3.25
C GLY A 47 -7.57 2.90 -2.74
N ARG A 48 -6.62 2.09 -3.21
CA ARG A 48 -5.21 2.18 -2.86
C ARG A 48 -4.48 3.18 -3.73
N THR A 49 -3.52 3.90 -3.15
CA THR A 49 -2.63 4.81 -3.88
C THR A 49 -1.38 4.09 -4.41
N ASP A 50 -1.07 2.93 -3.83
CA ASP A 50 0.09 2.08 -4.16
C ASP A 50 -0.33 0.87 -4.99
N ASP A 51 0.65 0.12 -5.51
CA ASP A 51 0.41 -1.06 -6.33
C ASP A 51 -0.02 -2.30 -5.49
N VAL A 52 -0.78 -2.07 -4.41
CA VAL A 52 -1.40 -3.12 -3.61
C VAL A 52 -2.83 -3.29 -4.08
N ILE A 53 -3.15 -4.47 -4.59
CA ILE A 53 -4.51 -4.82 -4.99
C ILE A 53 -5.18 -5.63 -3.88
N ASN A 54 -6.51 -5.49 -3.79
CA ASN A 54 -7.32 -6.32 -2.91
C ASN A 54 -8.11 -7.32 -3.74
N VAL A 55 -7.79 -8.61 -3.59
CA VAL A 55 -8.52 -9.70 -4.24
C VAL A 55 -9.19 -10.53 -3.15
N ALA A 56 -10.53 -10.52 -3.13
CA ALA A 56 -11.34 -11.27 -2.17
C ALA A 56 -10.99 -11.03 -0.68
N GLY A 57 -10.53 -9.82 -0.32
CA GLY A 57 -10.15 -9.46 1.05
C GLY A 57 -8.67 -9.67 1.37
N HIS A 58 -7.90 -10.26 0.45
CA HIS A 58 -6.45 -10.44 0.59
C HIS A 58 -5.71 -9.28 -0.07
N ARG A 59 -4.75 -8.69 0.67
CA ARG A 59 -3.86 -7.64 0.16
C ARG A 59 -2.68 -8.30 -0.54
N LEU A 60 -2.60 -8.15 -1.85
CA LEU A 60 -1.54 -8.69 -2.69
C LEU A 60 -0.74 -7.54 -3.30
N GLY A 61 0.58 -7.58 -3.19
CA GLY A 61 1.43 -6.64 -3.91
C GLY A 61 1.55 -7.08 -5.37
N THR A 62 1.37 -6.15 -6.31
CA THR A 62 1.58 -6.44 -7.75
C THR A 62 2.97 -7.01 -8.01
N ARG A 63 4.00 -6.55 -7.29
CA ARG A 63 5.37 -7.06 -7.38
C ARG A 63 5.49 -8.57 -7.10
N GLU A 64 4.78 -9.05 -6.08
CA GLU A 64 4.81 -10.47 -5.70
C GLU A 64 4.19 -11.34 -6.80
N ILE A 65 3.12 -10.84 -7.41
CA ILE A 65 2.51 -11.49 -8.57
C ILE A 65 3.50 -11.41 -9.75
N GLU A 66 4.12 -10.24 -9.98
CA GLU A 66 5.18 -9.94 -10.98
C GLU A 66 6.35 -10.91 -11.00
N GLU A 67 6.93 -11.16 -9.84
CA GLU A 67 8.03 -12.11 -9.68
C GLU A 67 7.56 -13.55 -9.93
N SER A 68 6.34 -13.90 -9.49
CA SER A 68 5.78 -15.25 -9.65
C SER A 68 5.63 -15.66 -11.12
N ILE A 69 5.05 -14.82 -11.98
CA ILE A 69 4.85 -15.19 -13.41
C ILE A 69 6.14 -14.98 -14.23
N SER A 70 7.02 -14.04 -13.83
CA SER A 70 8.31 -13.83 -14.51
C SER A 70 9.24 -15.04 -14.38
N SER A 71 9.03 -15.89 -13.37
CA SER A 71 9.76 -17.15 -13.20
C SER A 71 9.42 -18.21 -14.27
N HIS A 72 8.38 -17.99 -15.10
CA HIS A 72 7.96 -18.95 -16.10
C HIS A 72 8.71 -18.78 -17.43
N PRO A 73 9.43 -19.80 -17.94
CA PRO A 73 10.30 -19.69 -19.11
C PRO A 73 9.61 -19.29 -20.44
N GLY A 74 8.28 -19.28 -20.50
CA GLY A 74 7.50 -18.83 -21.66
C GLY A 74 7.18 -17.34 -21.69
N VAL A 75 7.52 -16.56 -20.65
CA VAL A 75 7.10 -15.15 -20.52
C VAL A 75 8.31 -14.22 -20.56
N ALA A 76 8.42 -13.41 -21.62
CA ALA A 76 9.57 -12.52 -21.82
C ALA A 76 9.48 -11.19 -21.04
N LYS A 77 8.28 -10.63 -20.86
CA LYS A 77 8.01 -9.45 -20.04
C LYS A 77 6.50 -9.32 -19.79
N TRP A 78 6.14 -8.89 -18.59
CA TRP A 78 4.75 -8.63 -18.25
C TRP A 78 4.66 -7.56 -17.14
N ARG A 79 3.51 -6.87 -17.04
CA ARG A 79 3.24 -5.80 -16.05
C ARG A 79 1.76 -5.82 -15.67
N TRP A 80 1.43 -5.77 -14.37
CA TRP A 80 0.04 -5.61 -13.94
C TRP A 80 -0.46 -4.17 -14.18
N LEU A 81 -1.71 -4.04 -14.64
CA LEU A 81 -2.39 -2.76 -14.90
C LEU A 81 -3.64 -2.55 -14.01
N GLY A 82 -3.87 -3.45 -13.05
CA GLY A 82 -5.05 -3.47 -12.19
C GLY A 82 -4.85 -2.68 -10.91
#